data_AF-A0A3B7MN77-F1
#
_entry.id   AF-A0A3B7MN77-F1
#
_cell.length_a   1.000
_cell.length_b   1.000
_cell.length_c   1.000
_cell.angle_alpha   90.00
_cell.angle_beta   90.00
_cell.angle_gamma   90.00
#
_symmetry.space_group_name_H-M   'P 1'
#
loop_
_entity.id
_entity.type
_entity.pdbx_description
1 polymer ?
#
loop_
_entity_poly.entity_id
_entity_poly.type
_entity_poly.pdbx_seq_one_letter_code
_entity_poly.pdbx_strand_id
1 'polypeptide(L)'
;MQKSNKRITKPTKERLKEEEKLQPLPVLSDFCDSYHLHEVKQILWDWLVTALGKSHSIYDEGKERSNLFFFYEKVETLIEAVYVIHEQEEKASQSKQAGPKGKPPKQSPS
;
A
#
# COMPACT_ATOMS: atom_id res chain seq x y z
N MET A 1 -2.11 30.07 -26.82
CA MET A 1 -2.00 28.72 -26.24
C MET A 1 -2.18 28.84 -24.73
N GLN A 2 -3.40 28.64 -24.21
CA GLN A 2 -3.68 28.73 -22.77
C GLN A 2 -3.39 27.38 -22.12
N LYS A 3 -2.40 27.33 -21.22
CA LYS A 3 -2.09 26.13 -20.44
C LYS A 3 -3.20 25.97 -19.39
N SER A 4 -3.97 24.92 -19.52
CA SER A 4 -5.04 24.54 -18.59
C SER A 4 -4.44 24.12 -17.25
N ASN A 5 -4.47 25.03 -16.27
CA ASN A 5 -4.21 24.70 -14.87
C ASN A 5 -5.31 23.73 -14.39
N LYS A 6 -5.01 22.43 -14.39
CA LYS A 6 -5.82 21.43 -13.68
C LYS A 6 -5.80 21.83 -12.19
N ARG A 7 -6.97 22.25 -11.69
CA ARG A 7 -7.16 22.60 -10.27
C ARG A 7 -6.76 21.40 -9.42
N ILE A 8 -5.77 21.57 -8.55
CA ILE A 8 -5.59 20.67 -7.40
C ILE A 8 -6.79 20.97 -6.49
N THR A 9 -7.88 20.25 -6.68
CA THR A 9 -9.10 20.43 -5.89
C THR A 9 -8.89 19.86 -4.49
N LYS A 10 -9.47 20.51 -3.47
CA LYS A 10 -9.56 20.01 -2.09
C LYS A 10 -10.01 18.54 -2.08
N PRO A 11 -9.62 17.70 -1.12
CA PRO A 11 -10.17 16.35 -1.02
C PRO A 11 -11.70 16.47 -0.87
N THR A 12 -12.47 16.15 -1.92
CA THR A 12 -13.92 16.45 -1.94
C THR A 12 -14.82 15.28 -2.28
N LYS A 13 -14.32 14.04 -2.20
CA LYS A 13 -15.18 12.85 -2.07
C LYS A 13 -14.36 11.65 -1.60
N GLU A 14 -14.94 10.81 -0.74
CA GLU A 14 -14.40 9.48 -0.47
C GLU A 14 -14.25 8.71 -1.80
N ARG A 15 -13.11 8.02 -1.97
CA ARG A 15 -12.82 7.25 -3.19
C ARG A 15 -13.26 5.79 -3.11
N LEU A 16 -13.37 5.24 -1.91
CA LEU A 16 -13.82 3.86 -1.70
C LEU A 16 -15.33 3.77 -1.98
N LYS A 17 -15.72 2.75 -2.74
CA LYS A 17 -17.13 2.35 -2.92
C LYS A 17 -17.65 1.65 -1.67
N GLU A 18 -18.97 1.54 -1.52
CA GLU A 18 -19.57 0.89 -0.34
C GLU A 18 -19.17 -0.59 -0.23
N GLU A 19 -18.99 -1.28 -1.35
CA GLU A 19 -18.51 -2.67 -1.40
C GLU A 19 -17.07 -2.77 -0.89
N GLU A 20 -16.22 -1.82 -1.26
CA GLU A 20 -14.81 -1.74 -0.84
C GLU A 20 -14.69 -1.38 0.65
N LYS A 21 -15.67 -0.67 1.22
CA LYS A 21 -15.74 -0.41 2.67
C LYS A 21 -16.08 -1.68 3.45
N LEU A 22 -16.95 -2.53 2.91
CA LEU A 22 -17.31 -3.81 3.53
C LEU A 22 -16.19 -4.84 3.38
N GLN A 23 -15.44 -4.78 2.27
CA GLN A 23 -14.31 -5.66 1.99
C GLN A 23 -13.10 -4.84 1.51
N PRO A 24 -12.26 -4.35 2.44
CA PRO A 24 -11.11 -3.51 2.09
C PRO A 24 -9.89 -4.31 1.63
N LEU A 25 -9.77 -5.60 1.99
CA LEU A 25 -8.60 -6.42 1.64
C LEU A 25 -8.33 -6.53 0.13
N PRO A 26 -9.35 -6.70 -0.75
CA PRO A 26 -9.14 -6.67 -2.20
C PRO A 26 -8.52 -5.35 -2.70
N VAL A 27 -8.82 -4.21 -2.08
CA VAL A 27 -8.24 -2.92 -2.46
C VAL A 27 -6.75 -2.87 -2.10
N LEU A 28 -6.39 -3.45 -0.95
CA LEU A 28 -4.99 -3.56 -0.53
C LEU A 28 -4.21 -4.50 -1.44
N SER A 29 -4.82 -5.62 -1.83
CA SER A 29 -4.22 -6.60 -2.76
C SER A 29 -4.01 -6.00 -4.14
N ASP A 30 -5.04 -5.34 -4.71
CA ASP A 30 -4.93 -4.63 -5.99
C ASP A 30 -3.79 -3.60 -5.99
N PHE A 31 -3.61 -2.88 -4.88
CA PHE A 31 -2.49 -1.96 -4.72
C PHE A 31 -1.12 -2.67 -4.68
N CYS A 32 -1.00 -3.74 -3.90
CA CYS A 32 0.24 -4.53 -3.77
C CYS A 32 0.61 -5.29 -5.05
N ASP A 33 -0.37 -5.65 -5.88
CA ASP A 33 -0.15 -6.27 -7.19
C ASP A 33 0.23 -5.25 -8.25
N SER A 34 -0.25 -4.00 -8.12
CA SER A 34 0.00 -2.91 -9.06
C SER A 34 1.37 -2.24 -8.89
N TYR A 35 1.92 -2.24 -7.68
CA TYR A 35 3.18 -1.58 -7.36
C TYR A 35 4.05 -2.51 -6.50
N HIS A 36 5.36 -2.45 -6.66
CA HIS A 36 6.25 -3.10 -5.72
C HIS A 36 6.55 -2.19 -4.52
N LEU A 37 6.72 -2.79 -3.33
CA LEU A 37 7.00 -2.04 -2.09
C LEU A 37 8.20 -1.09 -2.25
N HIS A 38 9.25 -1.53 -2.95
CA HIS A 38 10.42 -0.70 -3.19
C HIS A 38 10.09 0.55 -4.03
N GLU A 39 9.27 0.41 -5.07
CA GLU A 39 8.86 1.51 -5.93
C GLU A 39 8.03 2.53 -5.16
N VAL A 40 7.07 2.06 -4.36
CA VAL A 40 6.23 2.95 -3.53
C VAL A 40 7.10 3.75 -2.55
N LYS A 41 8.09 3.11 -1.91
CA LYS A 41 9.03 3.80 -1.01
C LYS A 41 9.85 4.88 -1.74
N GLN A 42 10.34 4.58 -2.94
CA GLN A 42 11.06 5.58 -3.76
C GLN A 42 10.15 6.76 -4.13
N ILE A 43 8.91 6.49 -4.54
CA ILE A 43 7.93 7.55 -4.86
C ILE A 43 7.65 8.44 -3.65
N LEU A 44 7.45 7.84 -2.46
CA LEU A 44 7.24 8.60 -1.22
C LEU A 44 8.45 9.47 -0.88
N TRP A 45 9.66 8.92 -1.02
CA TRP A 45 10.89 9.66 -0.78
C TRP A 45 11.03 10.86 -1.73
N ASP A 46 10.80 10.65 -3.02
CA ASP A 46 10.85 11.72 -4.03
C ASP A 46 9.83 12.82 -3.73
N TRP A 47 8.62 12.45 -3.27
CA TRP A 47 7.60 13.42 -2.86
C TRP A 47 8.06 14.24 -1.66
N LEU A 48 8.66 13.60 -0.64
CA LEU A 48 9.18 14.26 0.54
C LEU A 48 10.31 15.25 0.17
N VAL A 49 11.30 14.80 -0.59
CA VAL A 49 12.43 15.63 -1.03
C VAL A 49 11.94 16.80 -1.88
N THR A 50 10.99 16.55 -2.79
CA THR A 50 10.41 17.61 -3.63
C THR A 50 9.67 18.65 -2.80
N ALA A 51 8.91 18.21 -1.79
CA ALA A 51 8.16 19.10 -0.91
C ALA A 51 9.08 19.98 -0.05
N LEU A 52 10.19 19.41 0.45
CA LEU A 52 11.15 20.10 1.32
C LEU A 52 12.18 20.94 0.56
N GLY A 53 12.52 20.57 -0.68
CA GLY A 53 13.50 21.25 -1.51
C GLY A 53 13.00 22.55 -2.15
N LYS A 54 11.68 22.80 -2.10
CA LYS A 54 11.07 24.01 -2.68
C LYS A 54 11.14 25.18 -1.70
N SER A 55 11.81 26.26 -2.10
CA SER A 55 11.77 27.53 -1.36
C SER A 55 10.39 28.20 -1.47
N HIS A 56 9.98 28.94 -0.43
CA HIS A 56 8.66 29.58 -0.33
C HIS A 56 7.52 28.57 -0.37
N SER A 57 7.71 27.42 0.28
CA SER A 57 6.70 26.37 0.42
C SER A 57 5.93 26.51 1.74
N ILE A 58 4.84 25.75 1.87
CA ILE A 58 4.11 25.60 3.15
C ILE A 58 4.95 24.89 4.23
N TYR A 59 6.10 24.32 3.85
CA TYR A 59 7.02 23.61 4.72
C TYR A 59 8.30 24.42 4.94
N ASP A 60 8.27 25.74 4.83
CA ASP A 60 9.46 26.57 5.11
C ASP A 60 9.72 26.69 6.61
N GLU A 61 8.67 26.60 7.44
CA GLU A 61 8.75 26.64 8.88
C GLU A 61 9.16 25.29 9.48
N GLY A 62 10.03 25.32 10.50
CA GLY A 62 10.55 24.10 11.12
C GLY A 62 9.46 23.16 11.65
N LYS A 63 8.37 23.71 12.22
CA LYS A 63 7.23 22.92 12.71
C LYS A 63 6.54 22.16 11.57
N GLU A 64 6.25 22.82 10.46
CA GLU A 64 5.58 22.21 9.31
C GLU A 64 6.48 21.15 8.63
N ARG A 65 7.81 21.35 8.61
CA ARG A 65 8.76 20.32 8.19
C ARG A 65 8.70 19.08 9.09
N SER A 66 8.75 19.28 10.41
CA SER A 66 8.68 18.18 11.37
C SER A 66 7.36 17.40 11.24
N ASN A 67 6.24 18.10 11.05
CA ASN A 67 4.95 17.47 10.80
C ASN A 67 4.96 16.62 9.52
N LEU A 68 5.54 17.14 8.44
CA LEU A 68 5.64 16.43 7.17
C LEU A 68 6.51 15.17 7.30
N PHE A 69 7.67 15.27 7.95
CA PHE A 69 8.54 14.11 8.22
C PHE A 69 7.81 13.04 9.02
N PHE A 70 7.16 13.43 10.12
CA PHE A 70 6.41 12.48 10.95
C PHE A 70 5.27 11.81 10.16
N PHE A 71 4.55 12.57 9.33
CA PHE A 71 3.53 12.01 8.46
C PHE A 71 4.12 11.00 7.47
N TYR A 72 5.24 11.33 6.83
CA TYR A 72 5.96 10.45 5.92
C TYR A 72 6.33 9.11 6.59
N GLU A 73 6.91 9.14 7.79
CA GLU A 73 7.28 7.92 8.53
C GLU A 73 6.06 7.03 8.82
N LYS A 74 4.92 7.65 9.17
CA LYS A 74 3.67 6.91 9.40
C LYS A 74 3.11 6.31 8.13
N VAL A 75 3.21 7.00 7.00
CA VAL A 75 2.78 6.47 5.70
C VAL A 75 3.69 5.31 5.27
N GLU A 76 5.00 5.41 5.40
CA GLU A 76 5.91 4.29 5.10
C GLU A 76 5.56 3.05 5.92
N THR A 77 5.40 3.21 7.24
CA THR A 77 5.05 2.08 8.14
C THR A 77 3.69 1.48 7.78
N LEU A 78 2.71 2.32 7.42
CA LEU A 78 1.38 1.86 6.99
C LEU A 78 1.48 1.05 5.69
N ILE A 79 2.25 1.53 4.71
CA ILE A 79 2.46 0.81 3.46
C ILE A 79 3.13 -0.53 3.72
N GLU A 80 4.19 -0.59 4.53
CA GLU A 80 4.81 -1.88 4.90
C GLU A 80 3.80 -2.85 5.53
N ALA A 81 2.97 -2.37 6.45
CA ALA A 81 1.93 -3.20 7.06
C ALA A 81 0.92 -3.73 6.03
N VAL A 82 0.55 -2.93 5.02
CA VAL A 82 -0.32 -3.34 3.92
C VAL A 82 0.29 -4.51 3.13
N TYR A 83 1.59 -4.46 2.79
CA TYR A 83 2.25 -5.58 2.11
C TYR A 83 2.38 -6.82 3.00
N VAL A 84 2.62 -6.67 4.30
CA VAL A 84 2.64 -7.80 5.23
C VAL A 84 1.26 -8.48 5.29
N ILE A 85 0.17 -7.71 5.33
CA ILE A 85 -1.20 -8.24 5.27
C ILE A 85 -1.41 -8.99 3.95
N HIS A 86 -0.99 -8.40 2.82
CA HIS A 86 -1.11 -9.04 1.51
C HIS A 86 -0.40 -10.40 1.45
N GLU A 87 0.85 -10.48 1.92
CA GLU A 87 1.58 -11.74 1.95
C GLU A 87 0.92 -12.81 2.84
N GLN A 88 0.30 -12.40 3.94
CA GLN A 88 -0.40 -13.32 4.84
C GLN A 88 -1.64 -13.91 4.17
N GLU A 89 -2.41 -13.09 3.45
CA GLU A 89 -3.58 -13.52 2.68
C GLU A 89 -3.21 -14.50 1.56
N GLU A 90 -2.11 -14.23 0.85
CA GLU A 90 -1.59 -15.12 -0.19
C GLU A 90 -1.19 -16.48 0.38
N LYS A 91 -0.46 -16.49 1.51
CA LYS A 91 -0.06 -17.73 2.20
C LYS A 91 -1.28 -18.52 2.71
N ALA A 92 -2.28 -17.82 3.26
CA ALA A 92 -3.53 -18.43 3.72
C ALA A 92 -4.29 -19.10 2.56
N SER A 93 -4.32 -18.47 1.38
CA SER A 93 -4.96 -18.98 0.18
C SER A 93 -4.27 -20.23 -0.38
N GLN A 94 -2.94 -20.28 -0.34
CA GLN A 94 -2.15 -21.44 -0.78
C GLN A 94 -2.33 -22.67 0.12
N SER A 95 -2.47 -22.46 1.44
CA SER A 95 -2.66 -23.56 2.40
C SER A 95 -3.99 -24.32 2.22
N LYS A 96 -5.01 -23.66 1.67
CA LYS A 96 -6.34 -24.27 1.42
C LYS A 96 -6.37 -25.18 0.18
N GLN A 97 -5.37 -25.11 -0.71
CA GLN A 97 -5.30 -25.92 -1.94
C GLN A 97 -4.41 -27.17 -1.81
N ALA A 98 -3.66 -27.33 -0.72
CA ALA A 98 -2.91 -28.55 -0.43
C ALA A 98 -3.83 -29.64 0.17
N GLY A 99 -4.58 -30.35 -0.68
CA GLY A 99 -5.39 -31.51 -0.28
C GLY A 99 -4.56 -32.66 0.35
N PRO A 100 -5.20 -33.57 1.11
CA PRO A 100 -4.52 -34.60 1.91
C PRO A 100 -3.72 -35.55 1.01
N LYS A 101 -2.39 -35.56 1.19
CA LYS A 101 -1.51 -36.56 0.56
C LYS A 101 -2.00 -37.96 0.96
N GLY A 102 -2.35 -38.74 -0.06
CA GLY A 102 -2.93 -40.06 0.06
C GLY A 102 -2.13 -41.01 0.96
N LYS A 103 -2.90 -41.76 1.75
CA LYS A 103 -2.51 -42.91 2.58
C LYS A 103 -1.59 -43.87 1.79
N PRO A 104 -0.43 -44.31 2.32
CA PRO A 104 0.36 -45.34 1.66
C PRO A 104 -0.40 -46.68 1.64
N PRO A 105 -0.20 -47.53 0.61
CA PRO A 105 -0.95 -48.77 0.44
C PRO A 105 -0.64 -49.76 1.56
N LYS A 106 -1.68 -50.43 2.09
CA LYS A 106 -1.54 -51.62 2.92
C LYS A 106 -0.76 -52.69 2.14
N GLN A 107 0.46 -52.99 2.57
CA GLN A 107 1.13 -54.23 2.22
C GLN A 107 0.95 -55.22 3.37
N SER A 108 0.21 -56.30 3.09
CA SER A 108 0.27 -57.63 3.71
C SER A 108 -0.73 -58.51 2.93
N PRO A 109 -0.57 -59.83 2.78
CA PRO A 109 0.55 -60.71 3.19
C PRO A 109 0.98 -61.71 2.08
N SER A 110 2.09 -62.42 2.30
CA SER A 110 2.24 -63.86 2.01
C SER A 110 3.38 -64.40 2.86
#